data_AF-F0Y4M6-F1
#
_entry.id   AF-F0Y4M6-F1
#
_cell.length_a   1.000
_cell.length_b   1.000
_cell.length_c   1.000
_cell.angle_alpha   90.00
_cell.angle_beta   90.00
_cell.angle_gamma   90.00
#
_symmetry.space_group_name_H-M   'P 1'
#
loop_
_entity.id
_entity.type
_entity.pdbx_description
1 polymer ?
#
loop_
_entity_poly.entity_id
_entity_poly.type
_entity_poly.pdbx_seq_one_letter_code
_entity_poly.pdbx_strand_id
1 'polypeptide(L)'
;LLRSLLRAHRGLPGEMRKLGDKYVMKEFKDTRDVTKPEHLAAFRGAWEHYLAQLRAPDRGRVGDELSEDTVDKMSDEQRNQLIELRLGAQGK
;
A
#
# COMPACT_ATOMS: atom_id res chain seq x y z
N LEU A 1 13.40 3.61 3.03
CA LEU A 1 12.22 2.91 2.50
C LEU A 1 11.46 3.75 1.46
N LEU A 2 10.93 4.93 1.82
CA LEU A 2 10.22 5.85 0.91
C LEU A 2 10.88 6.05 -0.47
N ARG A 3 12.15 6.45 -0.51
CA ARG A 3 12.87 6.65 -1.80
C ARG A 3 12.97 5.37 -2.64
N SER A 4 13.02 4.21 -2.01
CA SER A 4 13.10 2.92 -2.72
C SER A 4 11.76 2.54 -3.33
N LEU A 5 10.65 2.80 -2.63
CA LEU A 5 9.28 2.63 -3.13
C LEU A 5 9.04 3.51 -4.36
N LEU A 6 9.33 4.81 -4.26
CA LEU A 6 9.17 5.75 -5.38
C LEU A 6 10.02 5.38 -6.61
N ARG A 7 11.18 4.75 -6.41
CA ARG A 7 11.98 4.20 -7.53
C ARG A 7 11.32 2.97 -8.14
N ALA A 8 10.79 2.07 -7.32
CA ALA A 8 10.12 0.86 -7.79
C ALA A 8 8.83 1.18 -8.58
N HIS A 9 8.08 2.20 -8.17
CA HIS A 9 6.89 2.69 -8.87
C HIS A 9 7.15 3.16 -10.30
N ARG A 10 8.40 3.49 -10.67
CA ARG A 10 8.73 3.89 -12.05
C ARG A 10 8.47 2.78 -13.07
N GLY A 11 8.43 1.52 -12.62
CA GLY A 11 8.07 0.38 -13.45
C GLY A 11 6.58 0.03 -13.44
N LEU A 12 5.72 0.86 -12.84
CA LEU A 12 4.27 0.67 -12.85
C LEU A 12 3.62 1.45 -14.02
N PRO A 13 2.44 1.03 -14.51
CA PRO A 13 1.63 1.82 -15.43
C PRO A 13 1.35 3.23 -14.90
N GLY A 14 1.20 4.20 -15.80
CA GLY A 14 1.17 5.64 -15.45
C GLY A 14 0.17 6.02 -14.36
N GLU A 15 -1.07 5.50 -14.42
CA GLU A 15 -2.09 5.80 -13.41
C GLU A 15 -1.80 5.10 -12.07
N MET A 16 -1.34 3.85 -12.08
CA MET A 16 -0.95 3.12 -10.87
C MET A 16 0.23 3.79 -10.17
N ARG A 17 1.21 4.28 -10.93
CA ARG A 17 2.34 5.04 -10.40
C ARG A 17 1.85 6.33 -9.72
N LYS A 18 1.02 7.13 -10.38
CA LYS A 18 0.51 8.40 -9.82
C LYS A 18 -0.26 8.16 -8.52
N LEU A 19 -1.11 7.13 -8.51
CA LEU A 19 -1.88 6.76 -7.32
C LEU A 19 -0.95 6.29 -6.19
N GLY A 20 -0.04 5.35 -6.49
CA GLY A 20 0.91 4.81 -5.52
C GLY A 20 1.85 5.86 -4.94
N ASP A 21 2.40 6.76 -5.77
CA ASP A 21 3.27 7.85 -5.32
C ASP A 21 2.53 8.76 -4.33
N LYS A 22 1.30 9.17 -4.64
CA LYS A 22 0.47 9.98 -3.74
C LYS A 22 0.20 9.27 -2.42
N TYR A 23 -0.20 8.01 -2.48
CA TYR A 23 -0.55 7.22 -1.30
C TYR A 23 0.67 7.00 -0.39
N VAL A 24 1.79 6.53 -0.94
CA VAL A 24 3.04 6.33 -0.20
C VAL A 24 3.51 7.62 0.47
N MET A 25 3.43 8.76 -0.21
CA MET A 25 3.83 10.04 0.40
C MET A 25 2.91 10.45 1.56
N LYS A 26 1.60 10.22 1.43
CA LYS A 26 0.62 10.51 2.50
C LYS A 26 0.87 9.61 3.72
N GLU A 27 0.93 8.30 3.53
CA GLU A 27 1.09 7.33 4.63
C GLU A 27 2.41 7.55 5.39
N PHE A 28 3.52 7.80 4.69
CA PHE A 28 4.78 8.14 5.34
C PHE A 28 4.76 9.48 6.06
N LYS A 29 3.92 10.42 5.64
CA LYS A 29 3.73 11.71 6.34
C LYS A 29 2.92 11.48 7.61
N ASP A 30 1.80 10.79 7.52
CA ASP A 30 0.87 10.54 8.63
C ASP A 30 1.50 9.66 9.72
N THR A 31 2.40 8.77 9.33
CA THR A 31 3.13 7.89 10.28
C THR A 31 4.22 8.63 11.07
N ARG A 32 4.59 9.87 10.71
CA ARG A 32 5.65 10.62 11.43
C ARG A 32 5.30 10.90 12.88
N ASP A 33 4.02 11.03 13.19
CA ASP A 33 3.53 11.38 14.53
C ASP A 33 3.14 10.14 15.36
N VAL A 34 3.30 8.93 14.79
CA VAL A 34 3.05 7.66 15.49
C VAL A 34 4.23 7.33 16.40
N THR A 35 3.97 7.21 17.70
CA THR A 35 5.02 6.99 18.72
C THR A 35 5.11 5.55 19.21
N LYS A 36 4.09 4.73 18.96
CA LYS A 36 4.03 3.33 19.41
C LYS A 36 4.98 2.44 18.58
N PRO A 37 6.03 1.84 19.17
CA PRO A 37 7.04 1.08 18.43
C PRO A 37 6.50 -0.11 17.65
N GLU A 38 5.49 -0.81 18.18
CA GLU A 38 4.84 -1.96 17.55
C GLU A 38 4.13 -1.57 16.25
N HIS A 39 3.49 -0.40 16.22
CA HIS A 39 2.84 0.11 15.02
C HIS A 39 3.87 0.55 13.96
N LEU A 40 4.98 1.15 14.38
CA LEU A 40 6.09 1.50 13.48
C LEU A 40 6.76 0.27 12.88
N ALA A 41 6.93 -0.80 13.66
CA ALA A 41 7.48 -2.07 13.20
C ALA A 41 6.55 -2.74 12.19
N ALA A 42 5.25 -2.82 12.48
CA ALA A 42 4.25 -3.35 11.56
C ALA A 42 4.18 -2.54 10.25
N PHE A 43 4.18 -1.20 10.35
CA PHE A 43 4.22 -0.30 9.20
C PHE A 43 5.45 -0.56 8.32
N ARG A 44 6.64 -0.63 8.93
CA ARG A 44 7.89 -0.89 8.21
C ARG A 44 7.85 -2.25 7.52
N GLY A 45 7.40 -3.29 8.20
CA GLY A 45 7.29 -4.65 7.65
C GLY A 45 6.36 -4.72 6.44
N ALA A 46 5.19 -4.08 6.52
CA ALA A 46 4.24 -4.02 5.40
C ALA A 46 4.85 -3.34 4.16
N TRP A 47 5.53 -2.21 4.35
CA TRP A 47 6.15 -1.47 3.23
C TRP A 47 7.39 -2.17 2.66
N GLU A 48 8.14 -2.91 3.47
CA GLU A 48 9.25 -3.75 2.98
C GLU A 48 8.75 -4.94 2.17
N HIS A 49 7.67 -5.58 2.63
CA HIS A 49 7.00 -6.65 1.89
C HIS A 49 6.46 -6.15 0.54
N TYR A 50 5.74 -5.03 0.54
CA TYR A 50 5.27 -4.40 -0.70
C TYR A 50 6.41 -4.02 -1.66
N LEU A 51 7.51 -3.46 -1.14
CA LEU A 51 8.70 -3.16 -1.96
C LEU A 51 9.32 -4.42 -2.57
N ALA A 52 9.32 -5.55 -1.85
CA ALA A 52 9.80 -6.82 -2.36
C ALA A 52 8.91 -7.32 -3.52
N GLN A 53 7.59 -7.25 -3.38
CA GLN A 53 6.65 -7.59 -4.46
C GLN A 53 6.88 -6.72 -5.70
N LEU A 54 7.02 -5.39 -5.54
CA LEU A 54 7.29 -4.48 -6.64
C LEU A 54 8.61 -4.77 -7.39
N ARG A 55 9.57 -5.41 -6.72
CA ARG A 55 10.87 -5.76 -7.28
C ARG A 55 10.93 -7.17 -7.84
N ALA A 56 9.92 -8.00 -7.60
CA ALA A 56 9.88 -9.36 -8.09
C ALA A 56 10.02 -9.39 -9.64
N PRO A 57 10.75 -10.37 -10.20
CA PRO A 57 11.00 -10.45 -11.64
C PRO A 57 9.75 -10.83 -12.44
N ASP A 58 8.79 -11.54 -11.83
CA ASP A 58 7.52 -11.94 -12.45
C ASP A 58 6.40 -10.95 -12.11
N ARG A 59 6.50 -9.72 -12.65
CA ARG A 59 5.49 -8.67 -12.44
C ARG A 59 4.21 -8.87 -13.27
N GLY A 60 3.89 -10.10 -13.68
CA GLY A 60 2.78 -10.39 -14.59
C GLY A 60 1.42 -9.89 -14.09
N ARG A 61 1.23 -9.84 -12.77
CA ARG A 61 0.04 -9.25 -12.11
C ARG A 61 0.51 -8.20 -11.10
N VAL A 62 0.09 -6.95 -11.30
CA VAL A 62 0.32 -5.89 -10.30
C VAL A 62 -0.80 -5.95 -9.27
N GLY A 63 -0.42 -6.27 -8.03
CA GLY A 63 -1.34 -6.40 -6.90
C GLY A 63 -1.68 -7.86 -6.59
N ASP A 64 -1.71 -8.17 -5.29
CA ASP A 64 -2.15 -9.46 -4.76
C ASP A 64 -3.60 -9.39 -4.28
N GLU A 65 -4.26 -10.55 -4.29
CA GLU A 65 -5.59 -10.67 -3.70
C GLU A 65 -5.48 -10.56 -2.18
N LEU A 66 -6.42 -9.85 -1.57
CA LEU A 66 -6.47 -9.77 -0.11
C LEU A 66 -6.81 -11.15 0.43
N SER A 67 -5.91 -11.71 1.25
CA SER A 67 -6.17 -12.99 1.92
C SER A 67 -7.34 -12.85 2.90
N GLU A 68 -8.09 -13.93 3.09
CA GLU A 68 -9.25 -13.98 4.00
C GLU A 68 -8.86 -13.58 5.43
N ASP A 69 -7.69 -14.04 5.91
CA ASP A 69 -7.11 -13.66 7.21
C ASP A 69 -6.82 -12.15 7.32
N THR A 70 -6.40 -11.52 6.22
CA THR A 70 -6.17 -10.06 6.19
C THR A 70 -7.49 -9.31 6.27
N VAL A 71 -8.52 -9.78 5.56
CA VAL A 71 -9.86 -9.18 5.60
C VAL A 71 -10.44 -9.33 7.01
N ASP A 72 -10.32 -10.50 7.63
CA ASP A 72 -10.84 -10.77 8.98
C ASP A 72 -10.23 -9.90 10.07
N LYS A 73 -8.95 -9.57 9.95
CA LYS A 73 -8.24 -8.71 10.91
C LYS A 73 -8.47 -7.22 10.71
N MET A 74 -9.16 -6.79 9.64
CA MET A 74 -9.47 -5.38 9.43
C MET A 74 -10.53 -4.88 10.41
N SER A 75 -10.30 -3.69 10.97
CA SER A 75 -11.32 -2.95 11.70
C SER A 75 -12.47 -2.51 10.78
N ASP A 76 -13.62 -2.18 11.36
CA ASP A 76 -14.77 -1.66 10.60
C ASP A 76 -14.41 -0.41 9.78
N GLU A 77 -13.54 0.46 10.32
CA GLU A 77 -13.03 1.64 9.63
C GLU A 77 -12.16 1.26 8.41
N GLN A 78 -11.27 0.27 8.57
CA GLN A 78 -10.42 -0.22 7.48
C GLN A 78 -11.25 -0.90 6.37
N ARG A 79 -12.31 -1.64 6.75
CA ARG A 79 -13.25 -2.24 5.79
C ARG A 79 -14.04 -1.18 5.02
N ASN A 80 -14.50 -0.13 5.70
CA ASN A 80 -15.19 0.98 5.05
C ASN A 80 -14.26 1.73 4.07
N GLN A 81 -13.02 2.02 4.46
CA GLN A 81 -12.02 2.61 3.57
C GLN A 81 -11.77 1.74 2.33
N LEU A 82 -11.73 0.41 2.49
CA LEU A 82 -11.57 -0.52 1.37
C LEU A 82 -12.78 -0.47 0.40
N ILE A 83 -14.00 -0.37 0.94
CA ILE A 83 -15.22 -0.22 0.13
C ILE A 83 -15.21 1.12 -0.62
N GLU A 84 -14.85 2.21 0.04
CA GLU A 84 -14.73 3.54 -0.59
C GLU A 84 -13.70 3.55 -1.72
N LEU A 85 -12.55 2.91 -1.51
CA LEU A 85 -11.53 2.74 -2.53
C LEU A 85 -12.05 1.95 -3.74
N ARG A 86 -12.80 0.86 -3.50
CA ARG A 86 -13.41 0.06 -4.57
C ARG A 86 -14.43 0.85 -5.37
N LEU A 87 -15.32 1.58 -4.70
CA LEU A 87 -16.34 2.40 -5.36
C LEU A 87 -15.72 3.55 -6.17
N GLY A 88 -14.70 4.21 -5.61
CA GLY A 88 -13.95 5.26 -6.30
C GLY A 88 -13.16 4.78 -7.51
N ALA A 89 -12.71 3.52 -7.52
CA ALA A 89 -12.04 2.89 -8.66
C ALA A 89 -13.01 2.44 -9.77
N GLN A 90 -14.26 2.10 -9.44
CA GLN A 90 -15.29 1.67 -10.39
C GLN A 90 -16.08 2.85 -11.01
N GLY A 91 -15.95 4.06 -10.47
CA GLY A 91 -16.67 5.26 -10.92
C GLY A 91 -16.06 6.04 -12.08
N LYS A 92 -15.39 5.39 -13.05
CA LYS A 92 -14.90 6.03 -14.28
C LYS A 92 -15.12 5.16 -15.51
#